data_AF-A0A7C2DP62-F1
#
_entry.id   AF-A0A7C2DP62-F1
#
_cell.length_a   1.000
_cell.length_b   1.000
_cell.length_c   1.000
_cell.angle_alpha   90.00
_cell.angle_beta   90.00
_cell.angle_gamma   90.00
#
_symmetry.space_group_name_H-M   'P 1'
#
loop_
_entity.id
_entity.type
_entity.pdbx_description
1 polymer ?
#
loop_
_entity_poly.entity_id
_entity_poly.type
_entity_poly.pdbx_seq_one_letter_code
_entity_poly.pdbx_strand_id
1 'polypeptide(L)'
;MKAPTRRTLLAAGLVALLAVGGVIASGRLRPRPVAARGDPAVLAAIALGALERSETHALTAEQVSAVLPLLRVLRDTDPNDAEPSRALAQEIMSLLTPDQRAEVERLREEARRRQQERGGSGGPAGRGLGPPTGGSGAQGSAAGPGRRGVAGSRSRAEIRQRVLTRLITRLEQRK
;
A
#
# COMPACT_ATOMS: atom_id res chain seq x y z
N MET A 1 -48.07 -15.33 14.79
CA MET A 1 -46.66 -15.10 15.15
C MET A 1 -45.85 -16.31 14.70
N LYS A 2 -44.96 -16.16 13.71
CA LYS A 2 -44.06 -17.22 13.21
C LYS A 2 -42.66 -16.63 13.16
N ALA A 3 -41.74 -17.16 13.97
CA ALA A 3 -40.34 -16.75 13.99
C ALA A 3 -39.63 -17.20 12.70
N PRO A 4 -38.93 -16.31 11.97
CA PRO A 4 -38.10 -16.75 10.86
C PRO A 4 -36.82 -17.41 11.38
N THR A 5 -36.74 -18.69 11.04
CA THR A 5 -35.68 -19.66 11.24
C THR A 5 -34.31 -19.14 10.78
N ARG A 6 -33.27 -19.34 11.60
CA ARG A 6 -31.86 -18.91 11.46
C ARG A 6 -31.11 -19.34 10.17
N ARG A 7 -31.79 -19.95 9.20
CA ARG A 7 -31.20 -20.45 7.95
C ARG A 7 -31.19 -19.43 6.80
N THR A 8 -31.94 -18.34 6.91
CA THR A 8 -31.99 -17.29 5.87
C THR A 8 -30.85 -16.27 5.93
N LEU A 9 -30.07 -16.21 7.02
CA LEU A 9 -28.95 -15.27 7.16
C LEU A 9 -27.67 -15.72 6.44
N LEU A 10 -27.54 -16.99 6.06
CA LEU A 10 -26.37 -17.50 5.34
C LEU A 10 -26.43 -17.26 3.82
N ALA A 11 -27.61 -16.96 3.26
CA ALA A 11 -27.77 -16.73 1.82
C ALA A 11 -27.42 -15.29 1.40
N ALA A 12 -27.49 -14.31 2.30
CA ALA A 12 -27.19 -12.91 1.97
C ALA A 12 -25.69 -12.63 1.85
N GLY A 13 -24.83 -13.38 2.57
CA GLY A 13 -23.37 -13.22 2.50
C GLY A 13 -22.75 -13.75 1.21
N LEU A 14 -23.37 -14.76 0.59
CA LEU A 14 -22.84 -15.39 -0.63
C LEU A 14 -23.16 -14.58 -1.90
N VAL A 15 -24.26 -13.83 -1.91
CA VAL A 15 -24.67 -13.00 -3.06
C VAL A 15 -23.82 -11.72 -3.18
N ALA A 16 -23.35 -11.15 -2.06
CA ALA A 16 -22.41 -10.03 -2.07
C ALA A 16 -21.03 -10.43 -2.65
N LEU A 17 -20.62 -11.70 -2.47
CA LEU A 17 -19.37 -12.23 -3.02
C LEU A 17 -19.44 -12.50 -4.53
N LEU A 18 -20.64 -12.78 -5.07
CA LEU A 18 -20.84 -13.00 -6.51
C LEU A 18 -21.07 -11.70 -7.30
N ALA A 19 -21.56 -10.63 -6.67
CA ALA A 19 -21.67 -9.32 -7.33
C ALA A 19 -20.31 -8.67 -7.64
N VAL A 20 -19.25 -9.03 -6.90
CA VAL A 20 -17.87 -8.56 -7.16
C VAL A 20 -17.23 -9.32 -8.33
N GLY A 21 -17.65 -10.55 -8.61
CA GLY A 21 -17.13 -11.34 -9.74
C GLY A 21 -17.57 -10.84 -11.12
N GLY A 22 -18.69 -10.10 -11.21
CA GLY A 22 -19.28 -9.67 -12.49
C GLY A 22 -18.65 -8.42 -13.13
N VAL A 23 -17.90 -7.60 -12.38
CA VAL A 23 -17.29 -6.36 -12.90
C VAL A 23 -15.92 -6.60 -13.54
N ILE A 24 -15.32 -7.77 -13.34
CA ILE A 24 -13.98 -8.11 -13.86
C ILE A 24 -13.99 -8.36 -15.38
N ALA A 25 -15.16 -8.52 -16.02
CA ALA A 25 -15.24 -8.95 -17.42
C ALA A 25 -15.23 -7.83 -18.49
N SER A 26 -15.33 -6.55 -18.14
CA SER A 26 -15.66 -5.49 -19.13
C SER A 26 -14.63 -4.37 -19.29
N GLY A 27 -13.39 -4.55 -18.82
CA GLY A 27 -12.36 -3.50 -18.81
C GLY A 27 -11.13 -3.80 -19.65
N ARG A 28 -11.25 -4.17 -20.94
CA ARG A 28 -10.11 -4.29 -21.87
C ARG A 28 -9.53 -2.93 -22.30
N LEU A 29 -9.16 -2.09 -21.33
CA LEU A 29 -8.27 -0.97 -21.54
C LEU A 29 -7.00 -1.27 -20.77
N ARG A 30 -6.02 -1.89 -21.44
CA ARG A 30 -4.69 -2.17 -20.86
C ARG A 30 -4.14 -0.87 -20.23
N PRO A 31 -4.10 -0.73 -18.89
CA PRO A 31 -3.42 0.39 -18.31
C PRO A 31 -1.93 0.15 -18.59
N ARG A 32 -1.32 1.06 -19.34
CA ARG A 32 0.14 1.14 -19.49
C ARG A 32 0.75 0.96 -18.10
N PRO A 33 1.69 0.01 -17.88
CA PRO A 33 2.31 -0.17 -16.57
C PRO A 33 3.16 1.07 -16.28
N VAL A 34 2.53 2.11 -15.74
CA VAL A 34 3.24 3.18 -15.06
C VAL A 34 3.90 2.47 -13.89
N ALA A 35 5.22 2.33 -13.94
CA ALA A 35 6.00 1.79 -12.84
C ALA A 35 5.60 2.57 -11.59
N ALA A 36 4.73 1.96 -10.78
CA ALA A 36 4.25 2.59 -9.57
C ALA A 36 5.50 2.87 -8.72
N ARG A 37 5.71 4.13 -8.36
CA ARG A 37 6.86 4.57 -7.53
C ARG A 37 6.92 3.87 -6.17
N GLY A 38 5.91 3.07 -5.81
CA GLY A 38 5.92 2.12 -4.70
C GLY A 38 4.85 1.04 -4.88
N ASP A 39 4.97 -0.05 -4.14
CA ASP A 39 3.97 -1.12 -4.07
C ASP A 39 2.65 -0.58 -3.46
N PRO A 40 1.51 -0.63 -4.18
CA PRO A 40 0.22 -0.14 -3.67
C PRO A 40 -0.17 -0.73 -2.32
N ALA A 41 0.13 -2.01 -2.10
CA ALA A 41 -0.20 -2.73 -0.89
C ALA A 41 0.57 -2.19 0.31
N VAL A 42 1.87 -1.96 0.12
CA VAL A 42 2.75 -1.37 1.13
C VAL A 42 2.35 0.08 1.42
N LEU A 43 2.02 0.87 0.40
CA LEU A 43 1.59 2.25 0.58
C LEU A 43 0.29 2.37 1.38
N ALA A 44 -0.69 1.50 1.12
CA ALA A 44 -1.92 1.43 1.90
C ALA A 44 -1.64 1.06 3.35
N ALA A 45 -0.83 0.02 3.58
CA ALA A 45 -0.48 -0.41 4.94
C ALA A 45 0.30 0.66 5.73
N ILE A 46 1.20 1.40 5.09
CA ILE A 46 1.90 2.52 5.73
C ILE A 46 0.92 3.64 6.11
N ALA A 47 -0.02 3.98 5.21
CA ALA A 47 -1.01 5.03 5.47
C ALA A 47 -1.90 4.68 6.67
N LEU A 48 -2.48 3.48 6.68
CA LEU A 48 -3.28 3.00 7.81
C LEU A 48 -2.45 2.93 9.10
N GLY A 49 -1.23 2.40 9.02
CA GLY A 49 -0.34 2.34 10.16
C GLY A 49 0.06 3.72 10.70
N ALA A 50 0.02 4.77 9.88
CA ALA A 50 0.24 6.15 10.31
C ALA A 50 -1.00 6.74 10.99
N LEU A 51 -2.19 6.50 10.45
CA LEU A 51 -3.46 6.86 11.09
C LEU A 51 -3.61 6.21 12.46
N GLU A 52 -3.24 4.93 12.58
CA GLU A 52 -3.27 4.19 13.86
C GLU A 52 -2.29 4.72 14.92
N ARG A 53 -1.35 5.59 14.55
CA ARG A 53 -0.48 6.29 15.52
C ARG A 53 -1.07 7.64 15.93
N SER A 54 -2.08 8.14 15.24
CA SER A 54 -2.79 9.37 15.57
C SER A 54 -3.86 9.09 16.60
N GLU A 55 -3.89 9.85 17.69
CA GLU A 55 -4.96 9.77 18.69
C GLU A 55 -6.31 10.25 18.14
N THR A 56 -6.29 11.15 17.15
CA THR A 56 -7.47 11.81 16.59
C THR A 56 -7.99 11.16 15.31
N HIS A 57 -7.11 10.49 14.54
CA HIS A 57 -7.46 9.92 13.24
C HIS A 57 -7.30 8.39 13.19
N ALA A 58 -7.16 7.72 14.33
CA ALA A 58 -7.17 6.26 14.41
C ALA A 58 -8.44 5.67 13.79
N LEU A 59 -8.35 4.43 13.30
CA LEU A 59 -9.51 3.72 12.78
C LEU A 59 -10.45 3.34 13.92
N THR A 60 -11.76 3.46 13.66
CA THR A 60 -12.79 2.95 14.57
C THR A 60 -12.87 1.42 14.55
N ALA A 61 -13.49 0.81 15.55
CA ALA A 61 -13.65 -0.65 15.60
C ALA A 61 -14.41 -1.22 14.39
N GLU A 62 -15.39 -0.47 13.88
CA GLU A 62 -16.16 -0.79 12.68
C GLU A 62 -15.26 -0.73 11.44
N GLN A 63 -14.46 0.34 11.31
CA GLN A 63 -13.50 0.47 10.20
C GLN A 63 -12.46 -0.64 10.24
N VAL A 64 -11.92 -0.96 11.42
CA VAL A 64 -10.97 -2.08 11.59
C VAL A 64 -11.59 -3.40 11.14
N SER A 65 -12.85 -3.66 11.53
CA SER A 65 -13.57 -4.88 11.13
C SER A 65 -13.82 -4.97 9.62
N ALA A 66 -14.00 -3.83 8.94
CA ALA A 66 -14.16 -3.77 7.48
C ALA A 66 -12.83 -3.87 6.72
N VAL A 67 -11.76 -3.27 7.24
CA VAL A 67 -10.44 -3.21 6.59
C VAL A 67 -9.66 -4.52 6.74
N LEU A 68 -9.78 -5.21 7.88
CA LEU A 68 -9.01 -6.44 8.16
C LEU A 68 -9.15 -7.54 7.10
N PRO A 69 -10.35 -7.91 6.64
CA PRO A 69 -10.51 -8.87 5.55
C PRO A 69 -9.81 -8.41 4.27
N LEU A 70 -9.93 -7.13 3.90
CA LEU A 70 -9.29 -6.57 2.71
C LEU A 70 -7.76 -6.59 2.80
N LEU A 71 -7.20 -6.30 3.98
CA LEU A 71 -5.75 -6.38 4.20
C LEU A 71 -5.22 -7.81 4.07
N ARG A 72 -5.98 -8.82 4.50
CA ARG A 72 -5.61 -10.24 4.33
C ARG A 72 -5.58 -10.61 2.85
N VAL A 73 -6.63 -10.26 2.10
CA VAL A 73 -6.69 -10.48 0.65
C VAL A 73 -5.54 -9.76 -0.05
N LEU A 74 -5.28 -8.51 0.32
CA LEU A 74 -4.20 -7.69 -0.24
C LEU A 74 -2.80 -8.24 0.06
N ARG A 75 -2.60 -8.84 1.24
CA ARG A 75 -1.37 -9.55 1.59
C ARG A 75 -1.14 -10.78 0.71
N ASP A 76 -2.21 -11.51 0.43
CA ASP A 76 -2.16 -12.77 -0.31
C ASP A 76 -2.22 -12.57 -1.84
N THR A 77 -2.44 -11.33 -2.29
CA THR A 77 -2.39 -10.91 -3.70
C THR A 77 -0.97 -10.96 -4.25
N ASP A 78 -0.80 -11.42 -5.50
CA ASP A 78 0.50 -11.50 -6.17
C ASP A 78 1.19 -10.11 -6.18
N PRO A 79 2.42 -9.99 -5.65
CA PRO A 79 3.19 -8.75 -5.67
C PRO A 79 3.62 -8.27 -7.05
N ASN A 80 3.62 -9.15 -8.04
CA ASN A 80 3.94 -8.79 -9.42
C ASN A 80 2.70 -8.26 -10.17
N ASP A 81 1.50 -8.53 -9.66
CA ASP A 81 0.26 -8.00 -10.22
C ASP A 81 -0.19 -6.73 -9.48
N ALA A 82 0.15 -5.59 -10.08
CA ALA A 82 -0.09 -4.29 -9.49
C ALA A 82 -1.55 -3.84 -9.57
N GLU A 83 -2.35 -4.38 -10.51
CA GLU A 83 -3.71 -3.91 -10.75
C GLU A 83 -4.69 -4.36 -9.64
N PRO A 84 -4.77 -5.66 -9.27
CA PRO A 84 -5.57 -6.10 -8.13
C PRO A 84 -5.10 -5.47 -6.82
N SER A 85 -3.78 -5.35 -6.64
CA SER A 85 -3.19 -4.69 -5.47
C SER A 85 -3.65 -3.22 -5.36
N ARG A 86 -3.73 -2.52 -6.49
CA ARG A 86 -4.18 -1.12 -6.55
C ARG A 86 -5.68 -1.00 -6.28
N ALA A 87 -6.50 -1.85 -6.88
CA ALA A 87 -7.94 -1.85 -6.67
C ALA A 87 -8.30 -2.10 -5.20
N LEU A 88 -7.68 -3.11 -4.57
CA LEU A 88 -7.85 -3.39 -3.14
C LEU A 88 -7.34 -2.25 -2.25
N ALA A 89 -6.20 -1.66 -2.60
CA ALA A 89 -5.69 -0.49 -1.87
C ALA A 89 -6.65 0.70 -1.96
N GLN A 90 -7.27 0.94 -3.12
CA GLN A 90 -8.27 2.01 -3.28
C GLN A 90 -9.53 1.75 -2.47
N GLU A 91 -10.01 0.49 -2.46
CA GLU A 91 -11.16 0.09 -1.65
C GLU A 91 -10.90 0.28 -0.15
N ILE A 92 -9.71 -0.09 0.33
CA ILE A 92 -9.32 0.18 1.72
C ILE A 92 -9.36 1.69 2.04
N MET A 93 -8.89 2.53 1.11
CA MET A 93 -8.89 3.98 1.30
C MET A 93 -10.29 4.61 1.20
N SER A 94 -11.25 3.94 0.55
CA SER A 94 -12.64 4.43 0.45
C SER A 94 -13.38 4.30 1.78
N LEU A 95 -12.98 3.34 2.63
CA LEU A 95 -13.52 3.12 3.98
C LEU A 95 -13.11 4.19 5.00
N LEU A 96 -12.13 5.03 4.66
CA LEU A 96 -11.70 6.13 5.51
C LEU A 96 -12.69 7.30 5.45
N THR A 97 -12.74 8.10 6.51
CA THR A 97 -13.47 9.36 6.50
C THR A 97 -12.76 10.40 5.62
N PRO A 98 -13.45 11.46 5.16
CA PRO A 98 -12.79 12.58 4.48
C PRO A 98 -11.61 13.15 5.27
N ASP A 99 -11.75 13.31 6.58
CA ASP A 99 -10.71 13.87 7.46
C ASP A 99 -9.50 12.93 7.57
N GLN A 100 -9.73 11.62 7.73
CA GLN A 100 -8.66 10.61 7.70
C GLN A 100 -7.92 10.60 6.35
N ARG A 101 -8.63 10.76 5.23
CA ARG A 101 -8.00 10.86 3.90
C ARG A 101 -7.15 12.13 3.77
N ALA A 102 -7.64 13.26 4.28
CA ALA A 102 -6.90 14.51 4.30
C ALA A 102 -5.61 14.38 5.14
N GLU A 103 -5.69 13.71 6.29
CA GLU A 103 -4.53 13.45 7.14
C GLU A 103 -3.50 12.55 6.45
N VAL A 104 -3.94 11.50 5.75
CA VAL A 104 -3.04 10.66 4.95
C VAL A 104 -2.32 11.48 3.88
N GLU A 105 -3.01 12.39 3.19
CA GLU A 105 -2.38 13.23 2.17
C GLU A 105 -1.41 14.24 2.80
N ARG A 106 -1.75 14.83 3.95
CA ARG A 106 -0.85 15.69 4.72
C ARG A 106 0.44 14.96 5.09
N LEU A 107 0.33 13.74 5.60
CA LEU A 107 1.47 12.90 5.97
C LEU A 107 2.33 12.51 4.76
N ARG A 108 1.71 12.27 3.59
CA ARG A 108 2.43 12.00 2.34
C ARG A 108 3.22 13.22 1.88
N GLU A 109 2.61 14.39 1.92
CA GLU A 109 3.27 15.62 1.51
C GLU A 109 4.43 15.98 2.44
N GLU A 110 4.25 15.79 3.74
CA GLU A 110 5.33 15.94 4.72
C GLU A 110 6.49 14.96 4.45
N ALA A 111 6.19 13.71 4.12
CA ALA A 111 7.21 12.73 3.75
C ALA A 111 7.96 13.12 2.46
N ARG A 112 7.25 13.65 1.45
CA ARG A 112 7.85 14.18 0.22
C ARG A 112 8.76 15.37 0.51
N ARG A 113 8.31 16.32 1.36
CA ARG A 113 9.09 17.50 1.74
C ARG A 113 10.41 17.12 2.41
N ARG A 114 10.36 16.21 3.39
CA ARG A 114 11.57 15.68 4.06
C ARG A 114 12.52 14.99 3.08
N GLN A 115 11.99 14.31 2.06
CA GLN A 115 12.81 13.69 1.04
C GLN A 115 13.51 14.74 0.15
N GLN A 116 12.82 15.84 -0.19
CA GLN A 116 13.39 16.94 -0.95
C GLN A 116 14.46 17.70 -0.15
N GLU A 117 14.24 17.96 1.13
CA GLU A 117 15.21 18.61 2.02
C GLU A 117 16.50 17.78 2.17
N ARG A 118 16.38 16.45 2.21
CA ARG A 118 17.52 15.51 2.24
C ARG A 118 18.20 15.32 0.88
N GLY A 119 17.47 15.51 -0.22
CA GLY A 119 18.03 15.48 -1.58
C GLY A 119 18.63 16.81 -2.05
N GLY A 120 18.21 17.93 -1.45
CA GLY A 120 18.64 19.29 -1.76
C GLY A 120 19.85 19.79 -0.95
N SER A 121 20.36 19.01 0.00
CA SER A 121 21.57 19.31 0.78
C SER A 121 22.86 18.76 0.13
N GLY A 122 22.79 18.34 -1.13
CA GLY A 122 23.93 17.98 -1.98
C GLY A 122 24.28 19.07 -3.00
N GLY A 123 24.60 20.27 -2.52
CA GLY A 123 25.44 21.30 -3.17
C GLY A 123 24.94 21.95 -4.49
N PRO A 124 25.14 23.27 -4.69
CA PRO A 124 25.06 23.84 -6.03
C PRO A 124 26.13 23.18 -6.91
N ALA A 125 25.79 22.90 -8.17
CA ALA A 125 26.73 22.48 -9.19
C ALA A 125 27.82 23.55 -9.37
N GLY A 126 28.85 23.45 -8.55
CA GLY A 126 30.09 24.20 -8.64
C GLY A 126 30.83 23.75 -9.89
N ARG A 127 30.76 24.59 -10.91
CA ARG A 127 31.74 24.72 -11.98
C ARG A 127 33.16 24.72 -11.36
N GLY A 128 33.96 23.68 -11.63
CA GLY A 128 35.35 23.64 -11.19
C GLY A 128 36.10 22.37 -11.63
N LEU A 129 37.09 22.54 -12.51
CA LEU A 129 38.09 21.55 -12.92
C LEU A 129 38.91 21.02 -11.72
N GLY A 130 39.24 19.72 -11.69
CA GLY A 130 40.32 19.15 -10.85
C GLY A 130 40.26 17.62 -10.63
N PRO A 131 41.40 16.88 -10.67
CA PRO A 131 41.46 15.41 -10.84
C PRO A 131 41.38 14.60 -9.51
N PRO A 132 41.30 13.24 -9.55
CA PRO A 132 40.70 12.45 -8.49
C PRO A 132 41.70 12.02 -7.42
N THR A 133 41.32 12.17 -6.14
CA THR A 133 41.95 11.48 -5.02
C THR A 133 40.89 10.81 -4.15
N GLY A 134 41.24 9.61 -3.69
CA GLY A 134 40.32 8.56 -3.27
C GLY A 134 39.49 8.87 -2.03
N GLY A 135 38.31 8.26 -2.00
CA GLY A 135 37.40 8.29 -0.88
C GLY A 135 36.26 7.31 -1.11
N SER A 136 36.44 6.07 -0.65
CA SER A 136 35.47 4.99 -0.63
C SER A 136 34.12 5.44 -0.06
N GLY A 137 33.11 5.50 -0.93
CA GLY A 137 31.71 5.74 -0.57
C GLY A 137 30.82 5.10 -1.63
N ALA A 138 30.05 4.10 -1.20
CA ALA A 138 29.04 3.33 -1.92
C ALA A 138 28.64 3.90 -3.30
N GLN A 139 29.24 3.34 -4.35
CA GLN A 139 28.82 3.55 -5.73
C GLN A 139 27.37 3.13 -5.88
N GLY A 140 26.53 4.10 -6.24
CA GLY A 140 25.25 3.84 -6.88
C GLY A 140 25.50 3.03 -8.14
N SER A 141 25.28 1.72 -8.07
CA SER A 141 25.30 0.89 -9.26
C SER A 141 24.09 1.23 -10.13
N ALA A 142 24.35 2.04 -11.15
CA ALA A 142 23.73 1.89 -12.46
C ALA A 142 24.02 0.46 -12.96
N ALA A 143 23.19 -0.49 -12.56
CA ALA A 143 23.28 -1.89 -12.98
C ALA A 143 22.31 -2.11 -14.15
N GLY A 144 22.85 -2.62 -15.26
CA GLY A 144 22.16 -2.85 -16.52
C GLY A 144 20.91 -3.75 -16.47
N PRO A 145 20.14 -3.79 -17.57
CA PRO A 145 18.86 -4.47 -17.62
C PRO A 145 19.08 -5.99 -17.71
N GLY A 146 18.76 -6.74 -16.65
CA GLY A 146 18.71 -8.20 -16.77
C GLY A 146 18.68 -8.99 -15.45
N ARG A 147 19.38 -8.54 -14.40
CA ARG A 147 19.50 -9.32 -13.14
C ARG A 147 18.81 -8.73 -11.91
N ARG A 148 18.28 -7.50 -11.99
CA ARG A 148 17.61 -6.81 -10.87
C ARG A 148 16.15 -7.25 -10.64
N GLY A 149 15.54 -7.93 -11.61
CA GLY A 149 14.10 -8.24 -11.59
C GLY A 149 13.69 -9.33 -10.58
N VAL A 150 14.49 -10.39 -10.45
CA VAL A 150 14.12 -11.56 -9.62
C VAL A 150 14.50 -11.37 -8.14
N ALA A 151 15.69 -10.83 -7.86
CA ALA A 151 16.07 -10.48 -6.50
C ALA A 151 15.21 -9.32 -5.94
N GLY A 152 14.87 -8.35 -6.79
CA GLY A 152 14.00 -7.24 -6.43
C GLY A 152 12.55 -7.66 -6.16
N SER A 153 12.00 -8.64 -6.89
CA SER A 153 10.64 -9.14 -6.67
C SER A 153 10.50 -9.94 -5.38
N ARG A 154 11.46 -10.85 -5.08
CA ARG A 154 11.48 -11.56 -3.78
C ARG A 154 11.58 -10.60 -2.60
N SER A 155 12.50 -9.63 -2.67
CA SER A 155 12.65 -8.62 -1.61
C SER A 155 11.38 -7.77 -1.43
N ARG A 156 10.70 -7.38 -2.51
CA ARG A 156 9.42 -6.67 -2.45
C ARG A 156 8.32 -7.51 -1.80
N ALA A 157 8.21 -8.78 -2.17
CA ALA A 157 7.24 -9.71 -1.59
C ALA A 157 7.45 -9.87 -0.08
N GLU A 158 8.70 -10.02 0.37
CA GLU A 158 9.05 -10.11 1.79
C GLU A 158 8.71 -8.82 2.55
N ILE A 159 9.03 -7.65 1.98
CA ILE A 159 8.68 -6.34 2.57
C ILE A 159 7.17 -6.21 2.69
N ARG A 160 6.43 -6.52 1.63
CA ARG A 160 4.96 -6.53 1.62
C ARG A 160 4.42 -7.41 2.75
N GLN A 161 4.83 -8.68 2.78
CA GLN A 161 4.39 -9.65 3.79
C GLN A 161 4.65 -9.15 5.21
N ARG A 162 5.85 -8.63 5.47
CA ARG A 162 6.24 -8.11 6.79
C ARG A 162 5.40 -6.91 7.21
N VAL A 163 5.20 -5.94 6.31
CA VAL A 163 4.48 -4.70 6.61
C VAL A 163 2.99 -5.00 6.85
N LEU A 164 2.36 -5.76 5.96
CA LEU A 164 0.94 -6.12 6.10
C LEU A 164 0.69 -7.01 7.31
N THR A 165 1.51 -8.02 7.55
CA THR A 165 1.35 -8.90 8.73
C THR A 165 1.44 -8.10 10.03
N ARG A 166 2.43 -7.21 10.16
CA ARG A 166 2.56 -6.35 11.35
C ARG A 166 1.33 -5.46 11.56
N LEU A 167 0.81 -4.87 10.49
CA LEU A 167 -0.39 -4.05 10.58
C LEU A 167 -1.62 -4.89 10.98
N ILE A 168 -1.83 -6.03 10.31
CA ILE A 168 -2.95 -6.94 10.61
C ILE A 168 -2.91 -7.37 12.07
N THR A 169 -1.77 -7.85 12.57
CA THR A 169 -1.63 -8.26 13.97
C THR A 169 -1.93 -7.12 14.95
N ARG A 170 -1.46 -5.90 14.67
CA ARG A 170 -1.76 -4.74 15.51
C ARG A 170 -3.26 -4.42 15.54
N LEU A 171 -3.91 -4.46 14.37
CA LEU A 171 -5.34 -4.18 14.27
C LEU A 171 -6.19 -5.27 14.94
N GLU A 172 -5.76 -6.53 14.86
CA GLU A 172 -6.40 -7.66 15.55
C GLU A 172 -6.31 -7.55 17.08
N GLN A 173 -5.20 -7.02 17.61
CA GLN A 173 -5.04 -6.80 19.05
C GLN A 173 -5.91 -5.67 19.62
N ARG A 174 -6.42 -4.77 18.76
CA ARG A 174 -7.30 -3.66 19.15
C ARG A 174 -8.79 -3.99 19.07
N LYS A 175 -9.15 -5.06 18.34
CA LYS A 175 -10.54 -5.49 18.16
C LYS A 175 -11.09 -6.12 19.43
#